data_AF-A0A954CBE2-F1
#
_entry.id   AF-A0A954CBE2-F1
#
_cell.length_a   1.000
_cell.length_b   1.000
_cell.length_c   1.000
_cell.angle_alpha   90.00
_cell.angle_beta   90.00
_cell.angle_gamma   90.00
#
_symmetry.space_group_name_H-M   'P 1'
#
loop_
_entity.id
_entity.type
_entity.pdbx_description
1 polymer ?
#
loop_
_entity_poly.entity_id
_entity_poly.type
_entity_poly.pdbx_seq_one_letter_code
_entity_poly.pdbx_strand_id
1 'polypeptide(L)'
;MNHLLALEAVRVAESAALAASRLVGLGDEKAADQAAVDAMRTALNELPISGRVVIGEGERDEAPMLYIGEEVGAGGPKVDIALDPLEGT
;
A
#
# COMPACT_ATOMS: atom_id res chain seq x y z
N MET A 1 -3.38 -3.31 19.91
CA MET A 1 -3.59 -3.63 18.47
C MET A 1 -4.83 -4.49 18.38
N ASN A 2 -5.82 -4.09 17.59
CA ASN A 2 -7.09 -4.81 17.46
C ASN A 2 -6.84 -6.06 16.59
N HIS A 3 -7.27 -7.26 17.00
CA HIS A 3 -6.98 -8.51 16.26
C HIS A 3 -7.51 -8.49 14.81
N LEU A 4 -8.55 -7.69 14.55
CA LEU A 4 -9.12 -7.47 13.23
C LEU A 4 -8.13 -6.76 12.28
N LEU A 5 -7.34 -5.81 12.78
CA LEU A 5 -6.40 -5.03 11.97
C LEU A 5 -5.29 -5.91 11.37
N ALA A 6 -4.85 -6.94 12.09
CA ALA A 6 -3.84 -7.86 11.60
C ALA A 6 -4.33 -8.65 10.38
N LEU A 7 -5.60 -9.09 10.40
CA LEU A 7 -6.21 -9.79 9.25
C LEU A 7 -6.50 -8.83 8.09
N GLU A 8 -6.85 -7.59 8.39
CA GLU A 8 -7.03 -6.53 7.39
C GLU A 8 -5.73 -6.18 6.67
N ALA A 9 -4.61 -6.09 7.40
CA ALA A 9 -3.29 -5.86 6.81
C ALA A 9 -2.88 -6.99 5.84
N VAL A 10 -3.25 -8.25 6.15
CA VAL A 10 -3.05 -9.38 5.22
C VAL A 10 -3.79 -9.13 3.90
N ARG A 11 -5.04 -8.66 3.94
CA ARG A 11 -5.82 -8.38 2.72
C ARG A 11 -5.23 -7.25 1.87
N VAL A 12 -4.62 -6.25 2.52
CA VAL A 12 -3.91 -5.17 1.82
C VAL A 12 -2.73 -5.75 1.03
N ALA A 13 -1.90 -6.57 1.67
CA ALA A 13 -0.77 -7.23 1.01
C ALA A 13 -1.22 -8.20 -0.10
N GLU A 14 -2.29 -8.97 0.13
CA GLU A 14 -2.88 -9.87 -0.89
C GLU A 14 -3.37 -9.09 -2.11
N SER A 15 -4.01 -7.93 -1.91
CA SER A 15 -4.51 -7.08 -3.01
C SER A 15 -3.36 -6.59 -3.88
N ALA A 16 -2.28 -6.10 -3.26
CA ALA A 16 -1.08 -5.63 -3.96
C ALA A 16 -0.42 -6.78 -4.75
N ALA A 17 -0.18 -7.92 -4.09
CA ALA A 17 0.45 -9.08 -4.70
C ALA A 17 -0.37 -9.64 -5.88
N LEU A 18 -1.70 -9.71 -5.75
CA LEU A 18 -2.57 -10.18 -6.82
C LEU A 18 -2.57 -9.22 -8.02
N ALA A 19 -2.51 -7.90 -7.78
CA ALA A 19 -2.41 -6.91 -8.85
C ALA A 19 -1.09 -7.06 -9.62
N ALA A 20 0.05 -7.06 -8.91
CA ALA A 20 1.38 -7.25 -9.50
C ALA A 20 1.54 -8.59 -10.22
N SER A 21 0.95 -9.67 -9.68
CA SER A 21 1.11 -11.04 -10.22
C SER A 21 0.68 -11.17 -11.69
N ARG A 22 -0.23 -10.31 -12.15
CA ARG A 22 -0.71 -10.29 -13.54
C ARG A 22 0.35 -9.83 -14.54
N LEU A 23 1.41 -9.20 -14.07
CA LEU A 23 2.49 -8.63 -14.87
C LEU A 23 3.80 -9.41 -14.75
N VAL A 24 3.81 -10.52 -13.99
CA VAL A 24 5.00 -11.36 -13.81
C VAL A 24 5.48 -11.90 -15.16
N GLY A 25 6.76 -11.71 -15.45
CA GLY A 25 7.41 -12.19 -16.66
C GLY A 25 7.16 -11.34 -17.92
N LEU A 26 6.47 -10.20 -17.80
CA LEU A 26 6.23 -9.30 -18.92
C LEU A 26 7.36 -8.28 -19.15
N GLY A 27 8.30 -8.15 -18.21
CA GLY A 27 9.44 -7.24 -18.32
C GLY A 27 9.07 -5.75 -18.20
N ASP A 28 7.92 -5.44 -17.60
CA ASP A 28 7.44 -4.08 -17.36
C ASP A 28 7.36 -3.80 -15.85
N GLU A 29 8.52 -3.52 -15.26
CA GLU A 29 8.71 -3.26 -13.81
C GLU A 29 7.77 -2.14 -13.32
N LYS A 30 7.65 -1.05 -14.11
CA LYS A 30 6.89 0.14 -13.74
C LYS A 30 5.39 -0.14 -13.72
N ALA A 31 4.90 -0.92 -14.69
CA ALA A 31 3.50 -1.30 -14.69
C ALA A 31 3.17 -2.27 -13.54
N ALA A 32 4.09 -3.18 -13.19
CA ALA A 32 3.92 -4.10 -12.07
C ALA A 32 3.87 -3.35 -10.74
N ASP A 33 4.80 -2.42 -10.55
CA ASP A 33 4.89 -1.55 -9.38
C ASP A 33 3.63 -0.69 -9.22
N GLN A 34 3.25 0.03 -10.27
CA GLN A 34 2.06 0.87 -10.26
C GLN A 34 0.80 0.08 -9.92
N ALA A 35 0.65 -1.13 -10.47
CA ALA A 35 -0.48 -2.00 -10.16
C ALA A 35 -0.53 -2.38 -8.68
N ALA A 36 0.61 -2.63 -8.05
CA ALA A 36 0.71 -2.93 -6.63
C ALA A 36 0.39 -1.70 -5.76
N VAL A 37 0.97 -0.55 -6.08
CA VAL A 37 0.75 0.74 -5.39
C VAL A 37 -0.75 1.09 -5.40
N ASP A 38 -1.39 1.01 -6.56
CA ASP A 38 -2.82 1.34 -6.72
C ASP A 38 -3.71 0.44 -5.87
N ALA A 39 -3.45 -0.87 -5.91
CA ALA A 39 -4.23 -1.86 -5.17
C ALA A 39 -4.01 -1.73 -3.66
N MET A 40 -2.75 -1.56 -3.22
CA MET A 40 -2.42 -1.36 -1.81
C MET A 40 -3.09 -0.10 -1.25
N ARG A 41 -2.98 1.03 -1.96
CA ARG A 41 -3.58 2.30 -1.54
C ARG A 41 -5.09 2.21 -1.45
N THR A 42 -5.73 1.57 -2.42
CA THR A 42 -7.19 1.36 -2.41
C THR A 42 -7.61 0.54 -1.20
N ALA A 43 -6.94 -0.59 -0.93
CA ALA A 43 -7.25 -1.45 0.20
C ALA A 43 -6.98 -0.76 1.56
N LEU A 44 -5.89 0.00 1.67
CA LEU A 44 -5.59 0.79 2.89
C LEU A 44 -6.70 1.79 3.20
N ASN A 45 -7.27 2.44 2.18
CA ASN A 45 -8.34 3.42 2.35
C ASN A 45 -9.69 2.83 2.79
N GLU A 46 -9.87 1.52 2.72
CA GLU A 46 -11.04 0.83 3.25
C GLU A 46 -10.92 0.49 4.74
N LEU A 47 -9.70 0.52 5.29
CA LEU A 47 -9.46 0.11 6.67
C LEU A 47 -9.97 1.16 7.68
N PRO A 48 -10.53 0.74 8.83
CA PRO A 48 -11.02 1.64 9.88
C PRO A 48 -9.86 2.22 10.73
N ILE A 49 -8.93 2.90 10.08
CA ILE A 49 -7.75 3.54 10.68
C ILE A 49 -7.60 4.97 10.20
N SER A 50 -6.91 5.79 11.00
CA SER A 50 -6.31 7.04 10.56
C SER A 50 -4.81 6.79 10.39
N GLY A 51 -4.46 6.21 9.25
CA GLY A 51 -3.10 5.81 8.90
C GLY A 51 -2.27 6.98 8.39
N ARG A 52 -0.98 6.99 8.72
CA ARG A 52 0.00 7.88 8.14
C ARG A 52 1.19 7.07 7.64
N VAL A 53 1.54 7.24 6.38
CA VAL A 53 2.75 6.61 5.82
C VAL A 53 3.98 7.30 6.40
N VAL A 54 4.86 6.54 7.04
CA VAL A 54 6.15 7.02 7.58
C VAL A 54 7.35 6.45 6.81
N ILE A 55 7.14 5.37 6.07
CA ILE A 55 8.07 4.78 5.08
C ILE A 55 7.19 4.30 3.92
N GLY A 56 7.48 4.75 2.70
CA GLY A 56 6.72 4.39 1.49
C GLY A 56 7.52 4.65 0.22
N GLU A 57 6.84 4.89 -0.90
CA GLU A 57 7.41 4.95 -2.26
C GLU A 57 8.41 6.08 -2.50
N GLY A 58 8.43 7.08 -1.60
CA GLY A 58 9.34 8.22 -1.69
C GLY A 58 8.75 9.48 -1.06
N GLU A 59 9.40 10.61 -1.31
CA GLU A 59 8.88 11.92 -0.95
C GLU A 59 7.70 12.31 -1.87
N ARG A 60 6.85 13.25 -1.43
CA ARG A 60 5.61 13.62 -2.16
C ARG A 60 5.84 14.14 -3.58
N ASP A 61 6.99 14.74 -3.84
CA ASP A 61 7.40 15.24 -5.15
C ASP A 61 7.90 14.13 -6.08
N GLU A 62 8.33 12.99 -5.53
CA GLU A 62 8.88 11.84 -6.25
C GLU A 62 7.82 10.75 -6.48
N ALA A 63 6.92 10.57 -5.51
CA ALA A 63 5.88 9.54 -5.53
C ALA A 63 4.46 10.17 -5.50
N PRO A 64 3.61 9.92 -6.51
CA PRO A 64 2.25 10.48 -6.55
C PRO A 64 1.30 9.82 -5.53
N MET A 65 1.64 8.63 -5.05
CA MET A 65 0.85 7.81 -4.14
C MET A 65 1.77 7.05 -3.19
N LEU A 66 1.25 6.75 -2.00
CA LEU A 66 1.93 6.11 -0.87
C LEU A 66 3.25 6.80 -0.49
N TYR A 67 3.30 8.13 -0.62
CA TYR A 67 4.45 8.94 -0.25
C TYR A 67 4.56 9.14 1.27
N ILE A 68 5.76 9.49 1.75
CA ILE A 68 6.00 9.78 3.17
C ILE A 68 5.14 10.95 3.63
N GLY A 69 4.30 10.69 4.64
CA GLY A 69 3.33 11.64 5.20
C GLY A 69 1.94 11.56 4.59
N GLU A 70 1.68 10.67 3.62
CA GLU A 70 0.33 10.47 3.11
C GLU A 70 -0.61 9.93 4.19
N GLU A 71 -1.83 10.48 4.26
CA GLU A 71 -2.90 9.99 5.13
C GLU A 71 -3.77 8.97 4.37
N VAL A 72 -4.03 7.83 5.00
CA VAL A 72 -4.82 6.73 4.44
C VAL A 72 -5.80 6.17 5.46
N GLY A 73 -6.85 5.50 4.97
CA GLY A 73 -7.87 4.83 5.79
C GLY A 73 -9.16 5.62 5.94
N ALA A 74 -10.19 4.94 6.42
CA ALA A 74 -11.56 5.45 6.58
C ALA A 74 -11.80 6.20 7.91
N GLY A 75 -10.74 6.46 8.67
CA GLY A 75 -10.80 7.05 10.00
C GLY A 75 -10.83 6.00 11.11
N GLY A 76 -10.21 6.32 12.25
CA GLY A 76 -10.14 5.39 13.37
C GLY A 76 -8.91 5.62 14.25
N PRO A 77 -8.36 4.56 14.87
CA PRO A 77 -7.11 4.65 15.61
C PRO A 77 -5.97 5.18 14.73
N LYS A 78 -5.13 6.04 15.31
CA LYS A 78 -3.93 6.53 14.64
C LYS A 78 -2.89 5.43 14.55
N VAL A 79 -2.36 5.22 13.35
CA VAL A 79 -1.30 4.24 13.09
C VAL A 79 -0.27 4.82 12.14
N ASP A 80 1.01 4.63 12.45
CA ASP A 80 2.08 4.89 11.49
C ASP A 80 2.29 3.62 10.66
N ILE A 81 2.47 3.78 9.35
CA ILE A 81 2.53 2.71 8.37
C ILE A 81 3.87 2.77 7.65
N ALA A 82 4.57 1.63 7.65
CA ALA A 82 5.66 1.37 6.72
C ALA A 82 5.15 0.40 5.67
N LEU A 83 5.40 0.68 4.39
CA LEU A 83 4.93 -0.13 3.28
C LEU A 83 5.97 -0.25 2.18
N ASP A 84 5.79 -1.30 1.40
CA ASP A 84 6.46 -1.58 0.14
C ASP A 84 5.46 -2.42 -0.69
N PRO A 85 4.77 -1.83 -1.67
CA PRO A 85 3.74 -2.51 -2.45
C PRO A 85 4.28 -3.66 -3.30
N LEU A 86 5.51 -3.52 -3.82
CA LEU A 86 6.18 -4.54 -4.62
C LEU A 86 7.70 -4.48 -4.43
N GLU A 87 8.19 -5.28 -3.48
CA GLU A 87 9.63 -5.43 -3.30
C GLU A 87 10.23 -6.32 -4.40
N GLY A 88 11.27 -5.82 -5.07
CA GLY A 88 11.96 -6.52 -6.17
C GLY A 88 11.30 -6.38 -7.54
N THR A 89 10.97 -5.14 -7.92
CA THR A 89 10.48 -4.73 -9.24
C THR A 89 11.46 -5.02 -10.38
#